data_AF-A0A507R0V4-F1
#
_entry.id   AF-A0A507R0V4-F1
#
_cell.length_a   1.000
_cell.length_b   1.000
_cell.length_c   1.000
_cell.angle_alpha   90.00
_cell.angle_beta   90.00
_cell.angle_gamma   90.00
#
_symmetry.space_group_name_H-M   'P 1'
#
loop_
_entity.id
_entity.type
_entity.pdbx_description
1 polymer ?
#
loop_
_entity_poly.entity_id
_entity_poly.type
_entity_poly.pdbx_seq_one_letter_code
_entity_poly.pdbx_strand_id
1 'polypeptide(L)'
;MATKRARDTDTKTEKISPAPERSTEPPSKKRKGFSVGPANLPDGTYRRKVQKIKSDLIQKAKVKKAYAKIRDRELAAVQRATPIYETGKDNGNANGVESDDKNADQGGNGGPESNSASLELHPDRQAMLNRPSPKPAPRTDRDGPNLQRRERKPKRSAFAKELEIAEKRKQEAEARRRERELKQKEREAMARARRPDRDGKRRLGRESKVLLDRVQRMVGQAS
;
A
#
# COMPACT_ATOMS: atom_id res chain seq x y z
N MET A 1 57.86 31.07 -37.08
CA MET A 1 57.63 29.67 -36.65
C MET A 1 57.93 29.58 -35.15
N ALA A 2 56.90 29.52 -34.30
CA ALA A 2 57.06 29.23 -32.87
C ALA A 2 55.93 28.26 -32.49
N THR A 3 56.34 27.07 -32.03
CA THR A 3 55.52 25.88 -31.85
C THR A 3 54.79 25.89 -30.52
N LYS A 4 53.53 25.46 -30.56
CA LYS A 4 52.63 25.23 -29.41
C LYS A 4 53.22 24.14 -28.51
N ARG A 5 53.35 24.40 -27.20
CA ARG A 5 53.70 23.36 -26.21
C ARG A 5 52.50 22.45 -25.92
N ALA A 6 52.82 21.17 -25.81
CA ALA A 6 51.92 20.03 -25.79
C ALA A 6 51.34 19.75 -24.40
N ARG A 7 50.33 18.88 -24.44
CA ARG A 7 49.42 18.40 -23.42
C ARG A 7 50.09 17.32 -22.57
N ASP A 8 50.18 17.52 -21.26
CA ASP A 8 50.54 16.45 -20.32
C ASP A 8 49.29 15.65 -19.92
N THR A 9 49.30 14.37 -20.28
CA THR A 9 48.33 13.35 -19.89
C THR A 9 48.94 12.47 -18.82
N ASP A 10 48.52 12.62 -17.57
CA ASP A 10 48.87 11.67 -16.52
C ASP A 10 47.95 10.44 -16.59
N THR A 11 48.49 9.37 -17.15
CA THR A 11 47.97 8.01 -17.08
C THR A 11 48.22 7.43 -15.69
N LYS A 12 47.16 7.15 -14.91
CA LYS A 12 47.25 6.34 -13.70
C LYS A 12 46.77 4.92 -13.99
N THR A 13 47.74 4.04 -14.22
CA THR A 13 47.63 2.60 -14.43
C THR A 13 47.21 1.88 -13.14
N GLU A 14 46.37 0.85 -13.31
CA GLU A 14 45.95 -0.11 -12.30
C GLU A 14 47.12 -0.93 -11.73
N LYS A 15 46.99 -1.41 -10.47
CA LYS A 15 47.24 -2.81 -10.03
C LYS A 15 47.10 -2.97 -8.49
N ILE A 16 46.06 -3.71 -8.10
CA ILE A 16 46.01 -4.90 -7.20
C ILE A 16 46.84 -4.89 -5.88
N SER A 17 46.11 -5.09 -4.77
CA SER A 17 46.52 -5.21 -3.35
C SER A 17 47.33 -6.48 -3.00
N PRO A 18 47.96 -6.54 -1.79
CA PRO A 18 47.32 -7.30 -0.69
C PRO A 18 47.59 -6.82 0.77
N ALA A 19 46.58 -7.08 1.61
CA ALA A 19 46.54 -7.30 3.09
C ALA A 19 46.93 -6.19 4.12
N PRO A 20 46.30 -6.19 5.33
CA PRO A 20 46.20 -5.00 6.20
C PRO A 20 47.01 -5.12 7.51
N GLU A 21 47.97 -4.22 7.72
CA GLU A 21 48.55 -4.03 9.06
C GLU A 21 47.65 -3.12 9.92
N ARG A 22 47.32 -3.62 11.12
CA ARG A 22 46.52 -2.95 12.13
C ARG A 22 47.38 -1.93 12.88
N SER A 23 47.21 -0.65 12.59
CA SER A 23 47.62 0.42 13.50
C SER A 23 46.56 0.60 14.59
N THR A 24 46.95 0.32 15.83
CA THR A 24 46.13 0.43 17.05
C THR A 24 46.26 1.82 17.68
N GLU A 25 45.66 2.84 17.06
CA GLU A 25 45.38 4.12 17.73
C GLU A 25 44.02 4.67 17.27
N PRO A 26 43.16 5.18 18.18
CA PRO A 26 41.88 5.75 17.79
C PRO A 26 42.11 7.06 17.02
N PRO A 27 41.60 7.21 15.78
CA PRO A 27 41.84 8.41 14.99
C PRO A 27 41.17 9.62 15.65
N SER A 28 41.97 10.60 16.05
CA SER A 28 41.48 11.85 16.61
C SER A 28 40.52 12.53 15.62
N LYS A 29 39.28 12.78 16.05
CA LYS A 29 38.26 13.41 15.21
C LYS A 29 38.61 14.88 15.01
N LYS A 30 39.36 15.18 13.95
CA LYS A 30 39.58 16.55 13.50
C LYS A 30 38.22 17.19 13.17
N ARG A 31 37.87 18.28 13.86
CA ARG A 31 36.64 19.04 13.61
C ARG A 31 36.69 19.55 12.16
N LYS A 32 35.82 19.05 11.30
CA LYS A 32 35.72 19.52 9.92
C LYS A 32 35.32 21.00 9.96
N GLY A 33 36.12 21.87 9.37
CA GLY A 33 35.78 23.29 9.20
C GLY A 33 34.50 23.47 8.39
N PHE A 34 34.08 24.72 8.16
CA PHE A 34 32.87 25.04 7.40
C PHE A 34 32.92 24.38 6.01
N SER A 35 32.19 23.26 5.87
CA SER A 35 32.16 22.47 4.63
C SER A 35 31.18 23.11 3.67
N VAL A 36 31.70 24.06 2.89
CA VAL A 36 31.02 24.58 1.69
C VAL A 36 31.30 23.61 0.54
N GLY A 37 30.56 22.50 0.57
CA GLY A 37 30.61 21.41 -0.40
C GLY A 37 29.32 20.62 -0.36
N PRO A 38 29.03 19.75 -1.34
CA PRO A 38 27.69 19.37 -1.78
C PRO A 38 27.03 18.35 -0.84
N ALA A 39 26.76 18.76 0.39
CA ALA A 39 26.01 17.96 1.36
C ALA A 39 24.50 18.28 1.31
N ASN A 40 24.11 19.44 0.77
CA ASN A 40 22.72 19.84 0.49
C ASN A 40 22.58 20.77 -0.72
N LEU A 41 23.59 20.82 -1.60
CA LEU A 41 23.39 21.41 -2.92
C LEU A 41 22.37 20.54 -3.66
N PRO A 42 21.41 21.11 -4.42
CA PRO A 42 20.47 20.32 -5.18
C PRO A 42 21.26 19.36 -6.05
N ASP A 43 21.26 18.09 -5.63
CA ASP A 43 21.90 17.00 -6.32
C ASP A 43 21.47 17.13 -7.78
N GLY A 44 22.42 17.42 -8.68
CA GLY A 44 22.16 18.10 -9.95
C GLY A 44 20.98 17.51 -10.71
N THR A 45 20.34 18.28 -11.59
CA THR A 45 19.12 17.88 -12.32
C THR A 45 19.17 16.45 -12.88
N TYR A 46 20.34 15.98 -13.30
CA TYR A 46 20.59 14.60 -13.74
C TYR A 46 20.55 13.55 -12.63
N ARG A 47 21.10 13.78 -11.43
CA ARG A 47 21.05 12.82 -10.30
C ARG A 47 19.63 12.55 -9.84
N ARG A 48 18.78 13.58 -9.77
CA ARG A 48 17.33 13.44 -9.47
C ARG A 48 16.60 12.62 -10.53
N LYS A 49 16.89 12.87 -11.82
CA LYS A 49 16.32 12.08 -12.93
C LYS A 49 16.75 10.61 -12.85
N VAL A 50 18.02 10.32 -12.57
CA VAL A 50 18.51 8.95 -12.41
C VAL A 50 17.84 8.25 -11.22
N GLN A 51 17.74 8.93 -10.07
CA GLN A 51 17.03 8.40 -8.89
C GLN A 51 15.56 8.10 -9.21
N LYS A 52 14.87 9.00 -9.93
CA LYS A 52 13.49 8.81 -10.38
C LYS A 52 13.35 7.63 -11.35
N ILE A 53 14.21 7.56 -12.37
CA ILE A 53 14.20 6.44 -13.33
C ILE A 53 14.42 5.12 -12.59
N LYS A 54 15.35 5.08 -11.64
CA LYS A 54 15.63 3.90 -10.82
C LYS A 54 14.43 3.52 -9.94
N SER A 55 13.81 4.47 -9.24
CA SER A 55 12.63 4.19 -8.43
C SER A 55 11.46 3.70 -9.28
N ASP A 56 11.23 4.31 -10.44
CA ASP A 56 10.14 3.96 -11.35
C ASP A 56 10.34 2.55 -11.92
N LEU A 57 11.57 2.18 -12.28
CA LEU A 57 11.89 0.84 -12.77
C LEU A 57 11.68 -0.24 -11.69
N ILE A 58 12.09 0.05 -10.44
CA ILE A 58 11.86 -0.84 -9.30
C ILE A 58 10.36 -1.01 -9.04
N GLN A 59 9.57 0.07 -9.06
CA GLN A 59 8.13 0.01 -8.84
C GLN A 59 7.43 -0.80 -9.93
N LYS A 60 7.76 -0.57 -11.21
CA LYS A 60 7.23 -1.37 -12.33
C LYS A 60 7.55 -2.85 -12.17
N ALA A 61 8.77 -3.20 -11.77
CA ALA A 61 9.14 -4.59 -11.50
C ALA A 61 8.35 -5.19 -10.33
N LYS A 62 8.14 -4.43 -9.24
CA LYS A 62 7.31 -4.87 -8.10
C LYS A 62 5.87 -5.12 -8.51
N VAL A 63 5.26 -4.21 -9.27
CA VAL A 63 3.88 -4.36 -9.79
C VAL A 63 3.78 -5.58 -10.69
N LYS A 64 4.72 -5.77 -11.64
CA LYS A 64 4.74 -6.97 -12.50
C LYS A 64 4.85 -8.26 -11.69
N LYS A 65 5.73 -8.30 -10.68
CA LYS A 65 5.86 -9.47 -9.77
C LYS A 65 4.59 -9.73 -8.97
N ALA A 66 3.96 -8.69 -8.41
CA ALA A 66 2.72 -8.84 -7.66
C ALA A 66 1.55 -9.29 -8.56
N TYR A 67 1.47 -8.73 -9.78
CA TYR A 67 0.48 -9.12 -10.77
C TYR A 67 0.65 -10.58 -11.21
N ALA A 68 1.87 -11.02 -11.49
CA ALA A 68 2.14 -12.43 -11.82
C ALA A 68 1.65 -13.36 -10.69
N LYS A 69 1.96 -13.03 -9.42
CA LYS A 69 1.46 -13.81 -8.28
C LYS A 69 -0.06 -13.88 -8.18
N ILE A 70 -0.74 -12.76 -8.43
CA ILE A 70 -2.22 -12.72 -8.42
C ILE A 70 -2.76 -13.56 -9.58
N ARG A 71 -2.20 -13.39 -10.79
CA ARG A 71 -2.57 -14.16 -11.97
C ARG A 71 -2.42 -15.67 -11.75
N ASP A 72 -1.29 -16.10 -11.19
CA ASP A 72 -1.04 -17.52 -10.90
C ASP A 72 -2.04 -18.05 -9.85
N ARG A 73 -2.32 -17.25 -8.81
CA ARG A 73 -3.32 -17.58 -7.80
C ARG A 73 -4.73 -17.65 -8.38
N GLU A 74 -5.09 -16.74 -9.27
CA GLU A 74 -6.40 -16.72 -9.95
C GLU A 74 -6.53 -17.90 -10.90
N LEU A 75 -5.52 -18.21 -11.70
CA LEU A 75 -5.50 -19.41 -12.55
C LEU A 75 -5.62 -20.69 -11.73
N ALA A 76 -4.88 -20.80 -10.63
CA ALA A 76 -5.00 -21.93 -9.70
C ALA A 76 -6.38 -21.97 -9.02
N ALA A 77 -6.98 -20.82 -8.71
CA ALA A 77 -8.34 -20.76 -8.16
C ALA A 77 -9.38 -21.17 -9.21
N VAL A 78 -9.24 -20.76 -10.47
CA VAL A 78 -10.10 -21.19 -11.58
C VAL A 78 -9.99 -22.70 -11.79
N GLN A 79 -8.78 -23.26 -11.84
CA GLN A 79 -8.58 -24.72 -11.93
C GLN A 79 -9.16 -25.49 -10.73
N ARG A 80 -9.16 -24.90 -9.53
CA ARG A 80 -9.81 -25.50 -8.35
C ARG A 80 -11.33 -25.33 -8.35
N ALA A 81 -11.82 -24.29 -9.01
CA ALA A 81 -13.23 -23.94 -9.09
C ALA A 81 -13.93 -24.53 -10.31
N THR A 82 -13.21 -25.08 -11.31
CA THR A 82 -13.83 -25.87 -12.38
C THR A 82 -14.49 -27.09 -11.73
N PRO A 83 -15.83 -27.14 -11.69
CA PRO A 83 -16.51 -28.30 -11.15
C PRO A 83 -16.27 -29.48 -12.09
N ILE A 84 -16.07 -30.67 -11.51
CA ILE A 84 -15.82 -31.95 -12.22
C ILE A 84 -16.90 -32.27 -13.29
N TYR A 85 -18.03 -31.58 -13.28
CA TYR A 85 -19.13 -31.76 -14.23
C TYR A 85 -18.97 -31.04 -15.57
N GLU A 86 -17.99 -30.15 -15.76
CA GLU A 86 -17.77 -29.45 -17.04
C GLU A 86 -16.62 -30.02 -17.89
N THR A 87 -15.91 -31.06 -17.46
CA THR A 87 -14.79 -31.66 -18.21
C THR A 87 -15.23 -32.59 -19.35
N GLY A 88 -16.37 -32.32 -19.99
CA GLY A 88 -17.00 -33.21 -20.96
C GLY A 88 -17.20 -32.66 -22.37
N LYS A 89 -17.07 -31.36 -22.61
CA LYS A 89 -17.30 -30.79 -23.95
C LYS A 89 -16.35 -29.63 -24.23
N ASP A 90 -15.74 -29.73 -25.40
CA ASP A 90 -14.86 -28.79 -26.11
C ASP A 90 -13.39 -28.74 -25.71
N ASN A 91 -12.42 -28.79 -26.62
CA ASN A 91 -12.25 -29.37 -27.96
C ASN A 91 -10.80 -29.01 -28.35
N GLY A 92 -10.08 -29.94 -28.98
CA GLY A 92 -9.28 -29.66 -30.19
C GLY A 92 -8.11 -28.65 -30.14
N ASN A 93 -6.91 -29.20 -30.34
CA ASN A 93 -5.84 -28.70 -31.23
C ASN A 93 -4.80 -27.70 -30.69
N ALA A 94 -3.59 -28.18 -30.35
CA ALA A 94 -2.39 -28.04 -31.21
C ALA A 94 -1.07 -28.35 -30.46
N ASN A 95 -0.43 -29.45 -30.87
CA ASN A 95 1.03 -29.67 -31.04
C ASN A 95 2.02 -29.40 -29.88
N GLY A 96 2.81 -30.45 -29.54
CA GLY A 96 4.24 -30.26 -29.25
C GLY A 96 4.90 -31.08 -28.14
N VAL A 97 5.11 -32.38 -28.37
CA VAL A 97 6.37 -33.14 -28.14
C VAL A 97 6.92 -33.33 -26.69
N GLU A 98 6.84 -34.60 -26.27
CA GLU A 98 7.79 -35.45 -25.51
C GLU A 98 8.32 -35.05 -24.12
N SER A 99 8.06 -35.95 -23.16
CA SER A 99 9.15 -36.69 -22.50
C SER A 99 8.61 -37.94 -21.82
N ASP A 100 9.14 -39.08 -22.25
CA ASP A 100 9.05 -40.40 -21.61
C ASP A 100 9.44 -40.35 -20.12
N ASP A 101 8.71 -41.08 -19.27
CA ASP A 101 9.36 -42.09 -18.42
C ASP A 101 8.32 -43.07 -17.86
N LYS A 102 8.58 -44.36 -18.09
CA LYS A 102 7.88 -45.46 -17.42
C LYS A 102 8.73 -45.86 -16.24
N ASN A 103 8.16 -45.86 -15.03
CA ASN A 103 8.55 -46.89 -14.07
C ASN A 103 7.39 -47.29 -13.16
N ALA A 104 7.00 -48.54 -13.33
CA ALA A 104 6.22 -49.28 -12.37
C ALA A 104 7.18 -49.76 -11.27
N ASP A 105 6.81 -49.59 -10.01
CA ASP A 105 7.33 -50.45 -8.95
C ASP A 105 6.18 -50.89 -8.05
N GLN A 106 6.05 -52.21 -7.93
CA GLN A 106 5.12 -52.93 -7.09
C GLN A 106 5.84 -53.33 -5.80
N GLY A 107 5.24 -53.02 -4.66
CA GLY A 107 5.41 -53.77 -3.41
C GLY A 107 4.14 -53.52 -2.59
N GLY A 108 3.23 -54.48 -2.42
CA GLY A 108 3.38 -55.67 -1.56
C GLY A 108 3.21 -55.22 -0.10
N ASN A 109 2.39 -55.76 0.79
CA ASN A 109 1.61 -56.98 0.90
C ASN A 109 0.91 -56.87 2.27
N GLY A 110 -0.33 -57.36 2.44
CA GLY A 110 -0.95 -57.53 3.76
C GLY A 110 -2.48 -57.60 3.73
N GLY A 111 -3.05 -58.78 3.46
CA GLY A 111 -4.49 -59.07 3.62
C GLY A 111 -4.90 -59.24 5.08
N PRO A 112 -6.01 -59.95 5.41
CA PRO A 112 -7.17 -60.33 4.62
C PRO A 112 -8.49 -59.78 5.24
N GLU A 113 -9.60 -60.13 4.60
CA GLU A 113 -10.98 -59.79 4.90
C GLU A 113 -11.37 -59.79 6.39
N SER A 114 -12.00 -58.70 6.84
CA SER A 114 -12.96 -58.78 7.96
C SER A 114 -14.06 -57.74 7.81
N ASN A 115 -15.28 -58.25 7.97
CA ASN A 115 -16.54 -57.54 8.12
C ASN A 115 -17.13 -57.04 6.80
N SER A 116 -18.06 -57.84 6.29
CA SER A 116 -19.34 -57.32 5.82
C SER A 116 -19.68 -56.08 6.64
N ALA A 117 -19.56 -54.90 6.04
CA ALA A 117 -20.09 -53.69 6.63
C ALA A 117 -21.60 -53.91 6.70
N SER A 118 -22.04 -54.50 7.81
CA SER A 118 -23.43 -54.50 8.21
C SER A 118 -23.88 -53.06 8.05
N LEU A 119 -24.99 -52.87 7.34
CA LEU A 119 -25.63 -51.58 7.10
C LEU A 119 -26.20 -51.01 8.42
N GLU A 120 -25.50 -51.20 9.53
CA GLU A 120 -25.84 -50.73 10.85
C GLU A 120 -25.43 -49.27 10.91
N LEU A 121 -26.45 -48.41 10.96
CA LEU A 121 -26.29 -46.98 11.13
C LEU A 121 -25.43 -46.69 12.36
N HIS A 122 -24.45 -45.79 12.23
CA HIS A 122 -23.63 -45.27 13.33
C HIS A 122 -24.50 -44.94 14.56
N PRO A 123 -24.06 -45.23 15.80
CA PRO A 123 -24.89 -45.15 17.02
C PRO A 123 -25.59 -43.80 17.20
N ASP A 124 -24.91 -42.69 16.90
CA ASP A 124 -25.50 -41.34 16.91
C ASP A 124 -26.71 -41.20 15.99
N ARG A 125 -26.71 -41.90 14.85
CA ARG A 125 -27.77 -41.85 13.86
C ARG A 125 -28.97 -42.71 14.27
N GLN A 126 -28.75 -43.83 14.97
CA GLN A 126 -29.81 -44.59 15.65
C GLN A 126 -30.44 -43.80 16.81
N ALA A 127 -29.65 -43.04 17.56
CA ALA A 127 -30.16 -42.18 18.63
C ALA A 127 -31.10 -41.08 18.10
N MET A 128 -30.86 -40.55 16.90
CA MET A 128 -31.77 -39.58 16.26
C MET A 128 -33.10 -40.21 15.81
N LEU A 129 -33.09 -41.45 15.34
CA LEU A 129 -34.30 -42.18 14.90
C LEU A 129 -35.16 -42.65 16.08
N ASN A 130 -34.53 -43.04 17.19
CA ASN A 130 -35.23 -43.46 18.41
C ASN A 130 -35.82 -42.29 19.22
N ARG A 131 -35.48 -41.05 18.89
CA ARG A 131 -36.04 -39.87 19.55
C ARG A 131 -37.49 -39.68 19.08
N PRO A 132 -38.50 -39.67 19.99
CA PRO A 132 -39.89 -39.51 19.58
C PRO A 132 -40.08 -38.14 18.91
N SER A 133 -40.60 -38.17 17.68
CA SER A 133 -40.90 -36.96 16.92
C SER A 133 -41.94 -36.12 17.68
N PRO A 134 -41.67 -34.82 17.96
CA PRO A 134 -42.67 -33.97 18.59
C PRO A 134 -43.89 -33.85 17.67
N LYS A 135 -45.09 -34.07 18.23
CA LYS A 135 -46.35 -33.92 17.51
C LYS A 135 -46.38 -32.55 16.80
N PRO A 136 -46.77 -32.49 15.52
CA PRO A 136 -46.86 -31.22 14.81
C PRO A 136 -47.86 -30.32 15.52
N ALA A 137 -47.40 -29.14 15.95
CA ALA A 137 -48.28 -28.12 16.51
C ALA A 137 -49.36 -27.74 15.48
N PRO A 138 -50.60 -27.47 15.92
CA PRO A 138 -51.66 -27.04 15.02
C PRO A 138 -51.23 -25.76 14.31
N ARG A 139 -51.29 -25.79 12.98
CA ARG A 139 -51.08 -24.61 12.15
C ARG A 139 -52.21 -23.65 12.46
N THR A 140 -51.91 -22.56 13.16
CA THR A 140 -52.86 -21.47 13.34
C THR A 140 -53.11 -20.85 11.97
N ASP A 141 -54.36 -20.87 11.55
CA ASP A 141 -54.83 -20.18 10.37
C ASP A 141 -54.40 -18.71 10.41
N ARG A 142 -53.92 -18.26 9.25
CA ARG A 142 -53.69 -16.85 8.95
C ARG A 142 -55.04 -16.15 9.11
N ASP A 143 -55.11 -15.13 9.97
CA ASP A 143 -55.71 -13.83 9.66
C ASP A 143 -55.68 -12.91 10.89
N GLY A 144 -54.85 -11.87 10.82
CA GLY A 144 -54.78 -10.81 11.82
C GLY A 144 -53.90 -9.66 11.32
N PRO A 145 -54.46 -8.48 10.99
CA PRO A 145 -53.68 -7.34 10.51
C PRO A 145 -53.16 -6.56 11.71
N ASN A 146 -52.13 -7.08 12.38
CA ASN A 146 -51.31 -6.27 13.29
C ASN A 146 -49.83 -6.56 13.06
N LEU A 147 -49.42 -6.36 11.80
CA LEU A 147 -48.02 -6.27 11.43
C LEU A 147 -47.55 -4.86 11.79
N GLN A 148 -47.20 -4.65 13.05
CA GLN A 148 -46.13 -3.70 13.40
C GLN A 148 -44.89 -4.18 12.67
N ARG A 149 -44.78 -3.78 11.41
CA ARG A 149 -43.71 -4.11 10.48
C ARG A 149 -42.44 -3.56 11.11
N ARG A 150 -41.72 -4.40 11.88
CA ARG A 150 -40.42 -4.07 12.46
C ARG A 150 -39.59 -3.40 11.36
N GLU A 151 -39.38 -2.10 11.49
CA GLU A 151 -38.58 -1.36 10.52
C GLU A 151 -37.19 -1.98 10.49
N ARG A 152 -36.85 -2.57 9.34
CA ARG A 152 -35.55 -3.19 9.16
C ARG A 152 -34.54 -2.08 9.09
N LYS A 153 -33.56 -2.08 10.02
CA LYS A 153 -32.46 -1.12 10.01
C LYS A 153 -31.79 -1.13 8.63
N PRO A 154 -31.51 0.05 8.04
CA PRO A 154 -30.85 0.12 6.75
C PRO A 154 -29.47 -0.54 6.84
N LYS A 155 -29.21 -1.44 5.90
CA LYS A 155 -27.91 -2.13 5.83
C LYS A 155 -26.86 -1.09 5.44
N ARG A 156 -25.76 -1.01 6.20
CA ARG A 156 -24.61 -0.19 5.82
C ARG A 156 -24.08 -0.71 4.48
N SER A 157 -23.89 0.19 3.51
CA SER A 157 -23.35 -0.18 2.21
C SER A 157 -21.95 -0.79 2.36
N ALA A 158 -21.55 -1.66 1.42
CA ALA A 158 -20.25 -2.33 1.45
C ALA A 158 -19.06 -1.35 1.60
N PHE A 159 -19.23 -0.12 1.09
CA PHE A 159 -18.22 0.92 1.06
C PHE A 159 -18.40 2.00 2.15
N ALA A 160 -19.32 1.83 3.11
CA ALA A 160 -19.57 2.84 4.14
C ALA A 160 -18.29 3.25 4.89
N LYS A 161 -17.44 2.28 5.24
CA LYS A 161 -16.15 2.54 5.90
C LYS A 161 -15.15 3.25 4.98
N GLU A 162 -15.16 2.95 3.70
CA GLU A 162 -14.24 3.56 2.73
C GLU A 162 -14.63 5.02 2.45
N LEU A 163 -15.93 5.30 2.36
CA LEU A 163 -16.46 6.65 2.21
C LEU A 163 -16.11 7.52 3.42
N GLU A 164 -16.28 7.00 4.65
CA GLU A 164 -15.88 7.72 5.87
C GLU A 164 -14.37 8.05 5.89
N ILE A 165 -13.52 7.10 5.44
CA ILE A 165 -12.07 7.33 5.36
C ILE A 165 -11.73 8.35 4.28
N ALA A 166 -12.40 8.30 3.12
CA ALA A 166 -12.22 9.25 2.03
C ALA A 166 -12.65 10.66 2.44
N GLU A 167 -13.76 10.79 3.15
CA GLU A 167 -14.25 12.06 3.69
C GLU A 167 -13.28 12.65 4.71
N LYS A 168 -12.79 11.84 5.66
CA LYS A 168 -11.77 12.29 6.62
C LYS A 168 -10.51 12.82 5.93
N ARG A 169 -10.02 12.11 4.91
CA ARG A 169 -8.86 12.56 4.12
C ARG A 169 -9.14 13.86 3.36
N LYS A 170 -10.34 14.01 2.80
CA LYS A 170 -10.76 15.22 2.10
C LYS A 170 -10.84 16.41 3.06
N GLN A 171 -11.42 16.20 4.24
CA GLN A 171 -11.53 17.23 5.29
C GLN A 171 -10.15 17.64 5.82
N GLU A 172 -9.24 16.70 6.05
CA GLU A 172 -7.87 17.01 6.48
C GLU A 172 -7.11 17.81 5.40
N ALA A 173 -7.21 17.40 4.14
CA ALA A 173 -6.59 18.11 3.03
C ALA A 173 -7.17 19.52 2.85
N GLU A 174 -8.49 19.68 3.03
CA GLU A 174 -9.16 20.96 2.99
C GLU A 174 -8.76 21.84 4.18
N ALA A 175 -8.71 21.31 5.40
CA ALA A 175 -8.27 22.04 6.59
C ALA A 175 -6.84 22.55 6.41
N ARG A 176 -5.93 21.69 5.91
CA ARG A 176 -4.55 22.07 5.60
C ARG A 176 -4.47 23.15 4.52
N ARG A 177 -5.36 23.10 3.52
CA ARG A 177 -5.46 24.13 2.49
C ARG A 177 -5.95 25.45 3.07
N ARG A 178 -7.03 25.43 3.87
CA ARG A 178 -7.59 26.60 4.55
C ARG A 178 -6.56 27.26 5.47
N GLU A 179 -5.77 26.47 6.20
CA GLU A 179 -4.70 27.00 7.05
C GLU A 179 -3.62 27.74 6.24
N ARG A 180 -3.22 27.17 5.09
CA ARG A 180 -2.28 27.83 4.17
C ARG A 180 -2.85 29.12 3.60
N GLU A 181 -4.12 29.10 3.17
CA GLU A 181 -4.82 30.28 2.66
C GLU A 181 -4.95 31.37 3.71
N LEU A 182 -5.25 31.03 4.96
CA LEU A 182 -5.30 31.99 6.07
C LEU A 182 -3.92 32.62 6.34
N LYS A 183 -2.85 31.80 6.37
CA LYS A 183 -1.47 32.28 6.52
C LYS A 183 -1.06 33.19 5.35
N GLN A 184 -1.46 32.85 4.12
CA GLN A 184 -1.20 33.69 2.94
C GLN A 184 -1.96 35.01 3.02
N LYS A 185 -3.26 34.98 3.34
CA LYS A 185 -4.08 36.18 3.51
C LYS A 185 -3.51 37.11 4.59
N GLU A 186 -3.03 36.56 5.70
CA GLU A 186 -2.38 37.35 6.76
C GLU A 186 -1.07 37.99 6.26
N ARG A 187 -0.25 37.23 5.53
CA ARG A 187 0.98 37.75 4.90
C ARG A 187 0.67 38.87 3.91
N GLU A 188 -0.35 38.71 3.08
CA GLU A 188 -0.79 39.71 2.12
C GLU A 188 -1.37 40.95 2.80
N ALA A 189 -2.16 40.78 3.86
CA ALA A 189 -2.70 41.88 4.65
C ALA A 189 -1.57 42.71 5.28
N MET A 190 -0.56 42.06 5.87
CA MET A 190 0.63 42.73 6.38
C MET A 190 1.41 43.43 5.27
N ALA A 191 1.59 42.79 4.11
CA ALA A 191 2.28 43.39 2.97
C ALA A 191 1.54 44.63 2.45
N ARG A 192 0.20 44.59 2.38
CA ARG A 192 -0.64 45.74 2.01
C ARG A 192 -0.58 46.85 3.04
N ALA A 193 -0.61 46.52 4.33
CA ALA A 193 -0.52 47.49 5.41
C ALA A 193 0.85 48.20 5.46
N ARG A 194 1.92 47.48 5.10
CA ARG A 194 3.29 48.02 4.99
C ARG A 194 3.53 48.88 3.75
N ARG A 195 2.57 48.96 2.81
CA ARG A 195 2.74 49.79 1.61
C ARG A 195 2.88 51.26 2.03
N PRO A 196 3.95 51.94 1.58
CA PRO A 196 4.17 53.34 1.91
C PRO A 196 3.15 54.24 1.20
N ASP A 197 3.00 55.44 1.73
CA ASP A 197 2.16 56.47 1.14
C ASP A 197 2.74 57.13 -0.10
N ARG A 198 1.95 58.02 -0.72
CA ARG A 198 2.44 58.91 -1.78
C ARG A 198 3.71 59.67 -1.36
N ASP A 199 3.81 60.03 -0.08
CA ASP A 199 4.98 60.69 0.52
C ASP A 199 6.05 59.70 1.00
N GLY A 200 5.92 58.40 0.72
CA GLY A 200 6.87 57.36 1.13
C GLY A 200 6.80 56.94 2.60
N LYS A 201 6.00 57.63 3.43
CA LYS A 201 5.87 57.35 4.87
C LYS A 201 5.01 56.10 5.13
N ARG A 202 5.35 55.34 6.18
CA ARG A 202 4.60 54.14 6.58
C ARG A 202 3.38 54.51 7.42
N ARG A 203 2.23 53.88 7.14
CA ARG A 203 0.99 54.08 7.91
C ARG A 203 0.91 53.09 9.08
N LEU A 204 1.52 53.44 10.21
CA LEU A 204 1.56 52.58 11.41
C LEU A 204 0.16 52.14 11.89
N GLY A 205 -0.87 52.98 11.73
CA GLY A 205 -2.25 52.63 12.09
C GLY A 205 -2.86 51.48 11.25
N ARG A 206 -2.36 51.25 10.03
CA ARG A 206 -2.79 50.10 9.21
C ARG A 206 -2.05 48.82 9.62
N GLU A 207 -0.77 48.96 9.94
CA GLU A 207 0.06 47.84 10.42
C GLU A 207 -0.41 47.36 11.81
N SER A 208 -0.75 48.29 12.71
CA SER A 208 -1.20 47.97 14.07
C SER A 208 -2.48 47.14 14.07
N LYS A 209 -3.46 47.45 13.21
CA LYS A 209 -4.72 46.67 13.12
C LYS A 209 -4.49 45.20 12.77
N VAL A 210 -3.65 44.92 11.78
CA VAL A 210 -3.37 43.53 11.36
C VAL A 210 -2.60 42.78 12.45
N LEU A 211 -1.70 43.47 13.17
CA LEU A 211 -0.98 42.89 14.30
C LEU A 211 -1.90 42.59 15.49
N LEU A 212 -2.84 43.48 15.80
CA LEU A 212 -3.85 43.26 16.85
C LEU A 212 -4.73 42.04 16.52
N ASP A 213 -5.22 41.93 15.29
CA ASP A 213 -6.01 40.76 14.84
C ASP A 213 -5.22 39.45 14.99
N ARG A 214 -3.90 39.47 14.74
CA ARG A 214 -3.00 38.32 14.93
C ARG A 214 -2.85 37.97 16.40
N VAL A 215 -2.62 38.96 17.26
CA VAL A 215 -2.51 38.77 18.71
C VAL A 215 -3.81 38.22 19.29
N GLN A 216 -4.97 38.75 18.88
CA GLN A 216 -6.28 38.26 19.30
C GLN A 216 -6.47 36.77 18.96
N ARG A 217 -6.05 36.34 17.76
CA ARG A 217 -6.07 34.92 17.39
C ARG A 217 -5.11 34.07 18.23
N MET A 218 -3.91 34.54 18.51
CA MET A 218 -2.94 33.81 19.33
C MET A 218 -3.43 33.66 20.77
N VAL A 219 -4.01 34.71 21.36
CA VAL A 219 -4.58 34.67 22.71
C VAL A 219 -5.80 33.75 22.77
N GLY A 220 -6.68 33.80 21.76
CA GLY A 220 -7.83 32.89 21.66
C GLY A 220 -7.48 31.42 21.35
N GLN A 221 -6.24 31.12 20.96
CA GLN A 221 -5.73 29.75 20.84
C GLN A 221 -5.02 29.26 22.10
N ALA A 222 -4.60 30.18 22.98
CA ALA A 222 -3.89 29.89 24.23
C ALA A 222 -4.83 29.86 25.45
N SER A 223 -6.12 30.19 25.26
CA SER A 223 -7.19 30.14 26.25
C SER A 223 -8.08 28.92 25.97
#